data_AF-A0A1Y1INZ3-F1
#
_entry.id   AF-A0A1Y1INZ3-F1
#
_cell.length_a   1.000
_cell.length_b   1.000
_cell.length_c   1.000
_cell.angle_alpha   90.00
_cell.angle_beta   90.00
_cell.angle_gamma   90.00
#
_symmetry.space_group_name_H-M   'P 1'
#
loop_
_entity.id
_entity.type
_entity.pdbx_description
1 polymer ?
#
loop_
_entity_poly.entity_id
_entity_poly.type
_entity_poly.pdbx_seq_one_letter_code
_entity_poly.pdbx_strand_id
1 'polypeptide(L)'
;MDPRDLESLVEQCAAMLLSDDVNILDKGIQILRGKYIVTASKQAEQLARIAQEIAVYNGGVVLKKLWEGLQLRTSEGCPKPPTTYSTGCNFALSILSSNKVVVERCLKILGAKERLAARDIYRTLSGMAVQEARSLKRIGAAVEGPSFNTLRFGTRLRNICNFAEASRVFREGMKDVAEEQSIFETLGYLVSPEFLSKLTAFDSWKLRDLLSRLVESLAIAKDSQLWALDKGLLKLIAAILEGSPVKEPNLSPNFKPDGSPNQSCAASLVFLLETEAGVEKMRAHNALSGLKPHKQKINGAPLNRSWNYIETRMQGKHAALGALRYVGRWKLKQSGDGYVVLPVVCSWKLCTAGPETAGKKFGKCALCQVSRYCRL
;
A
#
# COMPACT_ATOMS: atom_id res chain seq x y z
N MET A 1 4.02 -26.99 -10.55
CA MET A 1 3.88 -26.40 -11.90
C MET A 1 5.19 -26.66 -12.61
N ASP A 2 5.15 -27.19 -13.84
CA ASP A 2 6.37 -27.40 -14.62
C ASP A 2 7.03 -26.02 -14.85
N PRO A 3 8.36 -25.88 -14.68
CA PRO A 3 9.05 -24.63 -14.98
C PRO A 3 8.74 -24.05 -16.38
N ARG A 4 8.46 -24.90 -17.37
CA ARG A 4 8.07 -24.47 -18.73
C ARG A 4 6.69 -23.82 -18.76
N ASP A 5 5.77 -24.25 -17.89
CA ASP A 5 4.46 -23.63 -17.74
C ASP A 5 4.58 -22.21 -17.15
N LEU A 6 5.57 -21.96 -16.27
CA LEU A 6 5.78 -20.63 -15.69
C LEU A 6 6.23 -19.62 -16.74
N GLU A 7 7.20 -19.98 -17.57
CA GLU A 7 7.73 -19.08 -18.60
C GLU A 7 6.67 -18.73 -19.63
N SER A 8 5.98 -19.75 -20.15
CA SER A 8 4.87 -19.53 -21.08
C SER A 8 3.79 -18.63 -20.47
N LEU A 9 3.48 -18.81 -19.18
CA LEU A 9 2.52 -17.97 -18.47
C LEU A 9 3.03 -16.52 -18.31
N VAL A 10 4.32 -16.32 -18.00
CA VAL A 10 4.93 -14.99 -17.89
C VAL A 10 4.92 -14.28 -19.23
N GLU A 11 5.33 -14.95 -20.31
CA GLU A 11 5.33 -14.41 -21.67
C GLU A 11 3.92 -14.03 -22.13
N GLN A 12 2.96 -14.94 -21.93
CA GLN A 12 1.55 -14.70 -22.24
C GLN A 12 1.01 -13.50 -21.45
N CYS A 13 1.27 -13.45 -20.15
CA CYS A 13 0.80 -12.37 -19.29
C CYS A 13 1.46 -11.04 -19.68
N ALA A 14 2.78 -11.02 -19.91
CA ALA A 14 3.51 -9.83 -20.34
C ALA A 14 2.99 -9.31 -21.69
N ALA A 15 2.78 -10.18 -22.68
CA ALA A 15 2.20 -9.80 -23.97
C ALA A 15 0.79 -9.19 -23.82
N MET A 16 -0.05 -9.77 -22.96
CA MET A 16 -1.39 -9.24 -22.70
C MET A 16 -1.34 -7.86 -21.99
N LEU A 17 -0.45 -7.69 -21.02
CA LEU A 17 -0.28 -6.44 -20.29
C LEU A 17 0.36 -5.32 -21.13
N LEU A 18 1.06 -5.67 -22.21
CA LEU A 18 1.63 -4.72 -23.17
C LEU A 18 0.61 -4.24 -24.23
N SER A 19 -0.54 -4.91 -24.34
CA SER A 19 -1.57 -4.58 -25.33
C SER A 19 -2.21 -3.21 -25.09
N ASP A 20 -2.53 -2.52 -26.18
CA ASP A 20 -3.39 -1.32 -26.19
C ASP A 20 -4.89 -1.66 -26.29
N ASP A 21 -5.22 -2.92 -26.56
CA ASP A 21 -6.60 -3.43 -26.52
C ASP A 21 -7.00 -3.73 -25.07
N VAL A 22 -8.01 -3.00 -24.59
CA VAL A 22 -8.56 -3.12 -23.22
C VAL A 22 -9.02 -4.54 -22.90
N ASN A 23 -9.58 -5.28 -23.85
CA ASN A 23 -10.06 -6.64 -23.63
C ASN A 23 -8.89 -7.61 -23.45
N ILE A 24 -7.80 -7.40 -24.18
CA ILE A 24 -6.58 -8.21 -24.05
C ILE A 24 -5.87 -7.88 -22.73
N LEU A 25 -5.78 -6.58 -22.39
CA LEU A 25 -5.25 -6.12 -21.11
C LEU A 25 -6.04 -6.72 -19.94
N ASP A 26 -7.38 -6.71 -20.01
CA ASP A 26 -8.23 -7.29 -18.97
C ASP A 26 -7.98 -8.79 -18.79
N LYS A 27 -7.81 -9.56 -19.87
CA LYS A 27 -7.42 -10.98 -19.77
C LYS A 27 -6.11 -11.15 -18.99
N GLY A 28 -5.10 -10.34 -19.26
CA GLY A 28 -3.85 -10.33 -18.50
C GLY A 28 -4.06 -10.03 -17.02
N ILE A 29 -4.93 -9.06 -16.72
CA ILE A 29 -5.33 -8.71 -15.36
C ILE A 29 -6.07 -9.85 -14.66
N GLN A 30 -7.00 -10.53 -15.33
CA GLN A 30 -7.73 -11.65 -14.73
C GLN A 30 -6.79 -12.81 -14.37
N ILE A 31 -5.76 -13.07 -15.18
CA ILE A 31 -4.71 -14.05 -14.84
C ILE A 31 -4.02 -13.68 -13.53
N LEU A 32 -3.57 -12.42 -13.38
CA LEU A 32 -2.95 -11.94 -12.15
C LEU A 32 -3.91 -12.01 -10.96
N ARG A 33 -5.16 -11.58 -11.17
CA ARG A 33 -6.21 -11.52 -10.14
C ARG A 33 -6.60 -12.91 -9.63
N GLY A 34 -6.77 -13.87 -10.53
CA GLY A 34 -7.11 -15.25 -10.17
C GLY A 34 -6.07 -15.89 -9.26
N LYS A 35 -4.79 -15.53 -9.44
CA LYS A 35 -3.70 -15.96 -8.54
C LYS A 35 -3.61 -15.15 -7.25
N TYR A 36 -4.05 -13.89 -7.26
CA TYR A 36 -3.99 -12.99 -6.10
C TYR A 36 -5.09 -13.26 -5.05
N ILE A 37 -6.29 -13.68 -5.48
CA ILE A 37 -7.42 -13.90 -4.56
C ILE A 37 -7.27 -15.19 -3.74
N VAL A 38 -6.71 -16.24 -4.34
CA VAL A 38 -6.51 -17.53 -3.68
C VAL A 38 -5.15 -17.48 -2.97
N THR A 39 -5.13 -17.06 -1.70
CA THR A 39 -3.87 -16.89 -0.94
C THR A 39 -3.69 -17.99 0.10
N ALA A 40 -3.50 -19.22 -0.39
CA ALA A 40 -2.68 -20.19 0.33
C ALA A 40 -1.19 -19.88 0.10
N SER A 41 -0.31 -20.20 1.07
CA SER A 41 1.13 -19.83 1.03
C SER A 41 1.84 -20.20 -0.28
N LYS A 42 1.55 -21.38 -0.85
CA LYS A 42 2.14 -21.84 -2.12
C LYS A 42 1.75 -20.99 -3.34
N GLN A 43 0.52 -20.46 -3.37
CA GLN A 43 0.06 -19.61 -4.48
C GLN A 43 0.65 -18.21 -4.39
N ALA A 44 0.88 -17.70 -3.18
CA ALA A 44 1.57 -16.42 -2.98
C ALA A 44 3.01 -16.46 -3.53
N GLU A 45 3.73 -17.56 -3.33
CA GLU A 45 5.08 -17.74 -3.92
C GLU A 45 5.03 -17.80 -5.45
N GLN A 46 4.04 -18.49 -6.03
CA GLN A 46 3.88 -18.54 -7.48
C GLN A 46 3.62 -17.15 -8.06
N LEU A 47 2.71 -16.39 -7.46
CA LEU A 47 2.40 -15.03 -7.90
C LEU A 47 3.60 -14.09 -7.69
N ALA A 48 4.36 -14.26 -6.61
CA ALA A 48 5.61 -13.53 -6.40
C ALA A 48 6.61 -13.77 -7.54
N ARG A 49 6.80 -15.04 -7.97
CA ARG A 49 7.66 -15.36 -9.12
C ARG A 49 7.16 -14.68 -10.39
N ILE A 50 5.87 -14.81 -10.71
CA ILE A 50 5.26 -14.17 -11.89
C ILE A 50 5.50 -12.65 -11.86
N ALA A 51 5.25 -11.99 -10.72
CA ALA A 51 5.43 -10.55 -10.59
C ALA A 51 6.89 -10.12 -10.78
N GLN A 52 7.84 -10.87 -10.21
CA GLN A 52 9.28 -10.62 -10.35
C GLN A 52 9.75 -10.79 -11.80
N GLU A 53 9.32 -11.85 -12.48
CA GLU A 53 9.70 -12.11 -13.87
C GLU A 53 9.07 -11.08 -14.83
N ILE A 54 7.80 -10.69 -14.62
CA ILE A 54 7.16 -9.60 -15.37
C ILE A 54 7.92 -8.28 -15.19
N ALA A 55 8.46 -7.99 -13.99
CA ALA A 55 9.20 -6.76 -13.75
C ALA A 55 10.53 -6.66 -14.51
N VAL A 56 11.16 -7.79 -14.84
CA VAL A 56 12.40 -7.82 -15.63
C VAL A 56 12.16 -8.06 -17.12
N TYR A 57 10.96 -8.50 -17.51
CA TYR A 57 10.60 -8.82 -18.89
C TYR A 57 10.99 -7.69 -19.85
N ASN A 58 11.84 -8.01 -20.83
CA ASN A 58 12.41 -7.06 -21.82
C ASN A 58 12.87 -5.74 -21.19
N GLY A 59 13.64 -5.81 -20.10
CA GLY A 59 14.15 -4.63 -19.41
C GLY A 59 13.10 -3.90 -18.55
N GLY A 60 11.95 -4.51 -18.32
CA GLY A 60 10.81 -3.95 -17.58
C GLY A 60 9.91 -3.04 -18.41
N VAL A 61 9.84 -3.30 -19.71
CA VAL A 61 8.93 -2.61 -20.64
C VAL A 61 7.47 -2.69 -20.18
N VAL A 62 7.06 -3.79 -19.53
CA VAL A 62 5.71 -3.94 -18.97
C VAL A 62 5.42 -2.87 -17.92
N LEU A 63 6.35 -2.66 -16.97
CA LEU A 63 6.16 -1.66 -15.91
C LEU A 63 6.10 -0.24 -16.47
N LYS A 64 6.95 0.05 -17.48
CA LYS A 64 6.93 1.33 -18.19
C LYS A 64 5.59 1.56 -18.89
N LYS A 65 5.11 0.58 -19.65
CA LYS A 65 3.82 0.64 -20.36
C LYS A 65 2.65 0.82 -19.41
N LEU A 66 2.61 0.08 -18.30
CA LEU A 66 1.56 0.21 -17.28
C LEU A 66 1.57 1.60 -16.62
N TRP A 67 2.76 2.18 -16.39
CA TRP A 67 2.89 3.53 -15.85
C TRP A 67 2.42 4.59 -16.85
N GLU A 68 2.86 4.52 -18.10
CA GLU A 68 2.41 5.42 -19.18
C GLU A 68 0.89 5.32 -19.36
N GLY A 69 0.35 4.09 -19.41
CA GLY A 69 -1.08 3.83 -19.54
C GLY A 69 -1.91 4.38 -18.38
N LEU A 70 -1.35 4.37 -17.17
CA LEU A 70 -1.96 5.03 -16.01
C LEU A 70 -2.05 6.54 -16.20
N GLN A 71 -1.04 7.16 -16.82
CA GLN A 71 -0.95 8.61 -17.03
C GLN A 71 -1.82 9.13 -18.20
N LEU A 72 -2.24 8.29 -19.16
CA LEU A 72 -2.99 8.70 -20.36
C LEU A 72 -4.31 9.47 -20.13
N ARG A 73 -4.79 9.62 -18.88
CA ARG A 73 -5.90 10.52 -18.53
C ARG A 73 -5.52 12.00 -18.50
N THR A 74 -4.24 12.36 -18.53
CA THR A 74 -3.81 13.76 -18.40
C THR A 74 -3.72 14.52 -19.72
N SER A 75 -3.88 13.86 -20.87
CA SER A 75 -3.89 14.55 -22.17
C SER A 75 -5.34 14.81 -22.63
N GLU A 76 -5.75 16.06 -22.66
CA GLU A 76 -6.99 16.50 -23.30
C GLU A 76 -6.98 16.05 -24.77
N GLY A 77 -8.01 15.31 -25.21
CA GLY A 77 -8.21 14.98 -26.63
C GLY A 77 -8.31 13.50 -27.03
N CYS A 78 -8.26 12.52 -26.10
CA CYS A 78 -8.41 11.10 -26.48
C CYS A 78 -9.89 10.67 -26.62
N PRO A 79 -10.33 10.12 -27.77
CA PRO A 79 -11.75 9.81 -28.06
C PRO A 79 -12.27 8.47 -27.50
N LYS A 80 -11.41 7.60 -26.94
CA LYS A 80 -11.86 6.43 -26.15
C LYS A 80 -12.20 6.90 -24.74
N PRO A 81 -13.13 6.29 -23.97
CA PRO A 81 -13.29 6.64 -22.57
C PRO A 81 -11.94 6.35 -21.89
N PRO A 82 -11.15 7.39 -21.52
CA PRO A 82 -9.76 7.22 -21.03
C PRO A 82 -9.72 6.50 -19.68
N THR A 83 -10.88 6.03 -19.23
CA THR A 83 -11.15 5.52 -17.92
C THR A 83 -10.83 4.05 -17.78
N THR A 84 -11.22 3.20 -18.72
CA THR A 84 -11.09 1.74 -18.56
C THR A 84 -9.64 1.27 -18.73
N TYR A 85 -8.92 1.74 -19.75
CA TYR A 85 -7.52 1.36 -19.99
C TYR A 85 -6.61 1.79 -18.83
N SER A 86 -6.69 3.06 -18.41
CA SER A 86 -5.92 3.59 -17.28
C SER A 86 -6.26 2.86 -15.98
N THR A 87 -7.54 2.51 -15.76
CA THR A 87 -7.95 1.72 -14.59
C THR A 87 -7.36 0.31 -14.63
N GLY A 88 -7.35 -0.34 -15.79
CA GLY A 88 -6.72 -1.64 -15.99
C GLY A 88 -5.22 -1.60 -15.69
N CYS A 89 -4.50 -0.64 -16.27
CA CYS A 89 -3.07 -0.46 -16.04
C CYS A 89 -2.74 -0.25 -14.56
N ASN A 90 -3.52 0.61 -13.89
CA ASN A 90 -3.38 0.91 -12.48
C ASN A 90 -3.69 -0.31 -11.59
N PHE A 91 -4.70 -1.09 -11.95
CA PHE A 91 -5.03 -2.33 -11.25
C PHE A 91 -3.93 -3.39 -11.39
N ALA A 92 -3.42 -3.62 -12.61
CA ALA A 92 -2.28 -4.50 -12.86
C ALA A 92 -1.05 -4.07 -12.04
N LEU A 93 -0.71 -2.78 -12.10
CA LEU A 93 0.40 -2.22 -11.32
C LEU A 93 0.18 -2.42 -9.81
N SER A 94 -1.05 -2.33 -9.31
CA SER A 94 -1.37 -2.54 -7.89
C SER A 94 -1.22 -3.99 -7.42
N ILE A 95 -1.38 -4.96 -8.33
CA ILE A 95 -1.07 -6.37 -8.04
C ILE A 95 0.44 -6.58 -8.08
N LEU A 96 1.11 -6.13 -9.15
CA LEU A 96 2.54 -6.36 -9.33
C LEU A 96 3.37 -5.64 -8.25
N SER A 97 3.05 -4.39 -7.93
CA SER A 97 3.75 -3.60 -6.90
C SER A 97 3.59 -4.16 -5.49
N SER A 98 2.69 -5.14 -5.30
CA SER A 98 2.61 -5.89 -4.05
C SER A 98 3.77 -6.86 -3.86
N ASN A 99 4.81 -6.84 -4.71
CA ASN A 99 6.12 -7.45 -4.55
C ASN A 99 7.24 -6.39 -4.50
N LYS A 100 8.19 -6.50 -3.57
CA LYS A 100 9.21 -5.48 -3.33
C LYS A 100 10.14 -5.26 -4.52
N VAL A 101 10.50 -6.35 -5.21
CA VAL A 101 11.41 -6.30 -6.37
C VAL A 101 10.78 -5.49 -7.50
N VAL A 102 9.46 -5.59 -7.66
CA VAL A 102 8.72 -4.80 -8.65
C VAL A 102 8.80 -3.32 -8.33
N VAL A 103 8.60 -2.92 -7.07
CA VAL A 103 8.71 -1.51 -6.64
C VAL A 103 10.12 -0.97 -6.88
N GLU A 104 11.16 -1.69 -6.46
CA GLU A 104 12.56 -1.31 -6.72
C GLU A 104 12.81 -1.12 -8.22
N ARG A 105 12.24 -1.99 -9.07
CA ARG A 105 12.43 -1.94 -10.52
C ARG A 105 11.64 -0.79 -11.15
N CYS A 106 10.40 -0.53 -10.73
CA CYS A 106 9.62 0.63 -11.16
C CYS A 106 10.40 1.93 -10.94
N LEU A 107 10.95 2.14 -9.74
CA LEU A 107 11.70 3.37 -9.41
C LEU A 107 12.93 3.58 -10.31
N LYS A 108 13.61 2.49 -10.69
CA LYS A 108 14.78 2.52 -11.57
C LYS A 108 14.44 2.81 -13.03
N ILE A 109 13.35 2.23 -13.54
CA ILE A 109 12.95 2.39 -14.94
C ILE A 109 12.35 3.77 -15.19
N LEU A 110 11.58 4.28 -14.23
CA LEU A 110 10.79 5.49 -14.40
C LEU A 110 11.61 6.78 -14.22
N GLY A 111 12.85 6.71 -13.75
CA GLY A 111 13.72 7.87 -13.71
C GLY A 111 15.19 7.54 -13.50
N ALA A 112 16.07 8.39 -14.03
CA ALA A 112 17.52 8.29 -13.83
C ALA A 112 17.94 8.45 -12.36
N LYS A 113 17.10 9.12 -11.55
CA LYS A 113 17.28 9.28 -10.11
C LYS A 113 16.05 8.72 -9.39
N GLU A 114 16.21 7.60 -8.69
CA GLU A 114 15.11 6.87 -8.05
C GLU A 114 14.28 7.75 -7.10
N ARG A 115 14.91 8.69 -6.36
CA ARG A 115 14.21 9.61 -5.45
C ARG A 115 13.31 10.62 -6.18
N LEU A 116 13.73 11.11 -7.36
CA LEU A 116 12.87 11.96 -8.18
C LEU A 116 11.70 11.16 -8.75
N ALA A 117 11.96 9.95 -9.26
CA ALA A 117 10.91 9.06 -9.71
C ALA A 117 9.91 8.75 -8.59
N ALA A 118 10.37 8.51 -7.36
CA ALA A 118 9.52 8.31 -6.19
C ALA A 118 8.62 9.52 -5.90
N ARG A 119 9.20 10.73 -5.90
CA ARG A 119 8.46 11.99 -5.71
C ARG A 119 7.37 12.16 -6.76
N ASP A 120 7.70 11.94 -8.02
CA ASP A 120 6.77 12.09 -9.14
C ASP A 120 5.66 11.04 -9.09
N ILE A 121 6.01 9.77 -8.82
CA ILE A 121 5.03 8.70 -8.67
C ILE A 121 4.04 9.00 -7.54
N TYR A 122 4.54 9.41 -6.37
CA TYR A 122 3.68 9.76 -5.24
C TYR A 122 2.75 10.93 -5.59
N ARG A 123 3.30 12.01 -6.14
CA ARG A 123 2.54 13.21 -6.55
C ARG A 123 1.46 12.88 -7.57
N THR A 124 1.79 12.12 -8.61
CA THR A 124 0.83 11.70 -9.64
C THR A 124 -0.27 10.81 -9.04
N LEU A 125 0.08 9.75 -8.30
CA LEU A 125 -0.91 8.81 -7.78
C LEU A 125 -1.85 9.46 -6.76
N SER A 126 -1.31 10.28 -5.85
CA SER A 126 -2.09 10.99 -4.84
C SER A 126 -2.98 12.06 -5.46
N GLY A 127 -2.43 12.87 -6.37
CA GLY A 127 -3.17 13.90 -7.09
C GLY A 127 -4.35 13.32 -7.87
N MET A 128 -4.11 12.24 -8.62
CA MET A 128 -5.18 11.54 -9.35
C MET A 128 -6.25 10.95 -8.41
N ALA A 129 -5.85 10.34 -7.29
CA ALA A 129 -6.81 9.77 -6.34
C ALA A 129 -7.74 10.85 -5.76
N VAL A 130 -7.18 12.00 -5.38
CA VAL A 130 -7.94 13.15 -4.83
C VAL A 130 -8.80 13.80 -5.91
N GLN A 131 -8.27 14.01 -7.11
CA GLN A 131 -9.03 14.58 -8.22
C GLN A 131 -10.24 13.72 -8.58
N GLU A 132 -10.08 12.41 -8.62
CA GLU A 132 -11.19 11.48 -8.87
C GLU A 132 -12.22 11.49 -7.74
N ALA A 133 -11.78 11.48 -6.48
CA ALA A 133 -12.69 11.62 -5.34
C ALA A 133 -13.51 12.91 -5.43
N ARG A 134 -12.88 14.03 -5.81
CA ARG A 134 -13.57 15.30 -6.04
C ARG A 134 -14.52 15.26 -7.24
N SER A 135 -14.19 14.50 -8.29
CA SER A 135 -15.06 14.35 -9.46
C SER A 135 -16.33 13.55 -9.13
N LEU A 136 -16.22 12.53 -8.27
CA LEU A 136 -17.38 11.75 -7.79
C LEU A 136 -18.37 12.63 -7.03
N LYS A 137 -17.86 13.62 -6.28
CA LYS A 137 -18.71 14.61 -5.60
C LYS A 137 -19.57 15.43 -6.57
N ARG A 138 -19.08 15.71 -7.78
CA ARG A 138 -19.79 16.55 -8.78
C ARG A 138 -20.85 15.78 -9.57
N ILE A 139 -20.55 14.54 -9.93
CA ILE A 139 -21.40 13.73 -10.82
C ILE A 139 -22.53 13.02 -10.04
N GLY A 140 -22.34 12.84 -8.73
CA GLY A 140 -23.26 12.06 -7.88
C GLY A 140 -22.93 10.57 -7.94
N ALA A 141 -22.95 9.91 -6.78
CA ALA A 141 -22.50 8.51 -6.63
C ALA A 141 -23.40 7.47 -7.33
N ALA A 142 -24.53 7.89 -7.92
CA ALA A 142 -25.56 7.00 -8.44
C ALA A 142 -25.26 6.41 -9.84
N VAL A 143 -24.24 6.89 -10.55
CA VAL A 143 -24.11 6.60 -12.00
C VAL A 143 -23.28 5.34 -12.32
N GLU A 144 -22.30 4.94 -11.49
CA GLU A 144 -21.30 3.92 -11.89
C GLU A 144 -21.23 2.66 -11.02
N GLY A 145 -22.12 2.53 -10.01
CA GLY A 145 -22.18 1.37 -9.13
C GLY A 145 -21.01 1.24 -8.11
N PRO A 146 -21.18 0.45 -7.04
CA PRO A 146 -20.23 0.42 -5.91
C PRO A 146 -18.82 -0.08 -6.27
N SER A 147 -18.72 -1.12 -7.11
CA SER A 147 -17.45 -1.77 -7.43
C SER A 147 -16.49 -0.88 -8.24
N PHE A 148 -17.02 0.08 -9.00
CA PHE A 148 -16.23 0.92 -9.88
C PHE A 148 -15.45 2.01 -9.12
N ASN A 149 -16.04 2.56 -8.05
CA ASN A 149 -15.40 3.59 -7.23
C ASN A 149 -14.16 3.07 -6.50
N THR A 150 -14.26 1.89 -5.88
CA THR A 150 -13.10 1.22 -5.25
C THR A 150 -11.99 0.93 -6.26
N LEU A 151 -12.33 0.61 -7.52
CA LEU A 151 -11.34 0.35 -8.55
C LEU A 151 -10.62 1.61 -9.02
N ARG A 152 -11.29 2.77 -9.07
CA ARG A 152 -10.71 4.04 -9.55
C ARG A 152 -9.66 4.60 -8.58
N PHE A 153 -10.05 5.09 -7.42
CA PHE A 153 -9.08 5.70 -6.49
C PHE A 153 -8.38 4.67 -5.59
N GLY A 154 -9.05 3.55 -5.26
CA GLY A 154 -8.51 2.56 -4.32
C GLY A 154 -7.26 1.82 -4.84
N THR A 155 -7.17 1.58 -6.14
CA THR A 155 -5.96 1.00 -6.77
C THR A 155 -4.76 1.94 -6.72
N ARG A 156 -4.96 3.26 -6.86
CA ARG A 156 -3.88 4.26 -6.72
C ARG A 156 -3.36 4.33 -5.30
N LEU A 157 -4.27 4.37 -4.33
CA LEU A 157 -3.90 4.33 -2.91
C LEU A 157 -3.20 3.02 -2.58
N ARG A 158 -3.64 1.90 -3.14
CA ARG A 158 -2.95 0.61 -3.00
C ARG A 158 -1.53 0.66 -3.57
N ASN A 159 -1.32 1.26 -4.74
CA ASN A 159 0.01 1.49 -5.29
C ASN A 159 0.87 2.34 -4.31
N ILE A 160 0.35 3.45 -3.81
CA ILE A 160 1.07 4.28 -2.81
C ILE A 160 1.45 3.45 -1.57
N CYS A 161 0.52 2.65 -1.05
CA CYS A 161 0.78 1.78 0.11
C CYS A 161 1.90 0.79 -0.20
N ASN A 162 1.77 0.05 -1.30
CA ASN A 162 2.75 -0.96 -1.71
C ASN A 162 4.15 -0.35 -1.90
N PHE A 163 4.24 0.83 -2.52
CA PHE A 163 5.51 1.51 -2.73
C PHE A 163 6.11 2.04 -1.42
N ALA A 164 5.30 2.68 -0.58
CA ALA A 164 5.71 3.18 0.73
C ALA A 164 6.18 2.05 1.65
N GLU A 165 5.55 0.89 1.56
CA GLU A 165 5.88 -0.30 2.31
C GLU A 165 7.22 -0.90 1.86
N ALA A 166 7.37 -1.11 0.55
CA ALA A 166 8.50 -1.81 -0.05
C ALA A 166 9.79 -0.98 -0.14
N SER A 167 9.71 0.35 -0.15
CA SER A 167 10.85 1.21 -0.52
C SER A 167 11.06 2.40 0.41
N ARG A 168 12.25 2.42 1.05
CA ARG A 168 12.78 3.60 1.74
C ARG A 168 12.91 4.80 0.79
N VAL A 169 13.43 4.58 -0.42
CA VAL A 169 13.60 5.66 -1.42
C VAL A 169 12.25 6.28 -1.78
N PHE A 170 11.19 5.46 -1.82
CA PHE A 170 9.84 5.99 -2.03
C PHE A 170 9.37 6.89 -0.88
N ARG A 171 9.59 6.47 0.38
CA ARG A 171 9.26 7.29 1.55
C ARG A 171 10.09 8.58 1.61
N GLU A 172 11.34 8.56 1.16
CA GLU A 172 12.14 9.77 1.00
C GLU A 172 11.55 10.72 -0.06
N GLY A 173 11.10 10.19 -1.20
CA GLY A 173 10.37 10.99 -2.20
C GLY A 173 9.03 11.53 -1.68
N MET A 174 8.31 10.76 -0.85
CA MET A 174 7.10 11.24 -0.16
C MET A 174 7.42 12.39 0.80
N LYS A 175 8.53 12.29 1.55
CA LYS A 175 8.99 13.36 2.43
C LYS A 175 9.21 14.65 1.66
N ASP A 176 9.84 14.58 0.48
CA ASP A 176 10.08 15.74 -0.38
C ASP A 176 8.78 16.42 -0.82
N VAL A 177 7.74 15.64 -1.20
CA VAL A 177 6.42 16.23 -1.48
C VAL A 177 5.80 16.81 -0.21
N ALA A 178 5.99 16.15 0.93
CA ALA A 178 5.45 16.59 2.21
C ALA A 178 6.09 17.88 2.75
N GLU A 179 7.23 18.31 2.20
CA GLU A 179 7.81 19.63 2.45
C GLU A 179 6.97 20.74 1.84
N GLU A 180 6.30 20.49 0.71
CA GLU A 180 5.42 21.44 0.02
C GLU A 180 3.98 21.40 0.57
N GLN A 181 3.45 20.19 0.80
CA GLN A 181 2.09 19.98 1.25
C GLN A 181 2.03 18.77 2.17
N SER A 182 1.55 18.92 3.40
CA SER A 182 1.50 17.82 4.37
C SER A 182 0.72 16.61 3.85
N ILE A 183 0.99 15.43 4.40
CA ILE A 183 0.28 14.19 4.03
C ILE A 183 -1.23 14.37 4.24
N PHE A 184 -1.61 15.05 5.32
CA PHE A 184 -3.02 15.31 5.63
C PHE A 184 -3.66 16.31 4.66
N GLU A 185 -2.97 17.37 4.25
CA GLU A 185 -3.51 18.29 3.23
C GLU A 185 -3.67 17.59 1.88
N THR A 186 -2.78 16.65 1.56
CA THR A 186 -2.84 15.86 0.33
C THR A 186 -3.99 14.85 0.36
N LEU A 187 -4.08 14.02 1.41
CA LEU A 187 -4.97 12.85 1.45
C LEU A 187 -6.21 13.02 2.34
N GLY A 188 -6.27 14.06 3.18
CA GLY A 188 -7.30 14.23 4.21
C GLY A 188 -8.72 14.37 3.65
N TYR A 189 -8.86 14.91 2.44
CA TYR A 189 -10.15 14.95 1.74
C TYR A 189 -10.78 13.55 1.56
N LEU A 190 -9.96 12.51 1.38
CA LEU A 190 -10.43 11.14 1.17
C LEU A 190 -11.07 10.53 2.43
N VAL A 191 -10.82 11.10 3.60
CA VAL A 191 -11.40 10.66 4.88
C VAL A 191 -12.33 11.69 5.48
N SER A 192 -12.69 12.73 4.72
CA SER A 192 -13.61 13.75 5.20
C SER A 192 -15.04 13.16 5.32
N PRO A 193 -15.83 13.54 6.34
CA PRO A 193 -17.21 13.09 6.47
C PRO A 193 -18.06 13.37 5.22
N GLU A 194 -17.80 14.50 4.57
CA GLU A 194 -18.50 14.92 3.35
C GLU A 194 -18.23 13.98 2.17
N PHE A 195 -17.00 13.44 2.05
CA PHE A 195 -16.68 12.49 0.99
C PHE A 195 -17.13 11.08 1.36
N LEU A 196 -16.86 10.62 2.58
CA LEU A 196 -17.20 9.27 3.03
C LEU A 196 -18.72 9.01 2.99
N SER A 197 -19.55 10.02 3.26
CA SER A 197 -21.02 9.91 3.15
C SER A 197 -21.54 9.71 1.72
N LYS A 198 -20.70 9.90 0.69
CA LYS A 198 -21.03 9.64 -0.72
C LYS A 198 -20.65 8.23 -1.18
N LEU A 199 -19.92 7.49 -0.36
CA LEU A 199 -19.47 6.14 -0.67
C LEU A 199 -20.43 5.11 -0.08
N THR A 200 -20.45 3.91 -0.66
CA THR A 200 -21.08 2.78 0.00
C THR A 200 -20.33 2.43 1.29
N ALA A 201 -20.97 1.72 2.21
CA ALA A 201 -20.32 1.26 3.44
C ALA A 201 -19.04 0.45 3.15
N PHE A 202 -19.07 -0.39 2.12
CA PHE A 202 -17.92 -1.18 1.68
C PHE A 202 -16.79 -0.31 1.12
N ASP A 203 -17.09 0.65 0.23
CA ASP A 203 -16.07 1.53 -0.36
C ASP A 203 -15.46 2.46 0.68
N SER A 204 -16.28 3.01 1.57
CA SER A 204 -15.83 3.83 2.71
C SER A 204 -14.90 3.04 3.62
N TRP A 205 -15.28 1.80 3.95
CA TRP A 205 -14.43 0.91 4.72
C TRP A 205 -13.11 0.62 3.99
N LYS A 206 -13.17 0.30 2.69
CA LYS A 206 -11.99 -0.06 1.91
C LYS A 206 -11.01 1.10 1.75
N LEU A 207 -11.52 2.31 1.63
CA LEU A 207 -10.72 3.53 1.57
C LEU A 207 -9.98 3.76 2.89
N ARG A 208 -10.68 3.65 4.01
CA ARG A 208 -10.09 3.76 5.36
C ARG A 208 -9.08 2.66 5.63
N ASP A 209 -9.34 1.43 5.17
CA ASP A 209 -8.39 0.31 5.22
C ASP A 209 -7.09 0.66 4.51
N LEU A 210 -7.15 1.10 3.24
CA LEU A 210 -5.97 1.48 2.47
C LEU A 210 -5.18 2.62 3.12
N LEU A 211 -5.85 3.68 3.58
CA LEU A 211 -5.15 4.79 4.24
C LEU A 211 -4.56 4.38 5.59
N SER A 212 -5.21 3.48 6.33
CA SER A 212 -4.67 2.93 7.57
C SER A 212 -3.43 2.06 7.32
N ARG A 213 -3.34 1.37 6.18
CA ARG A 213 -2.13 0.65 5.75
C ARG A 213 -0.99 1.59 5.39
N LEU A 214 -1.28 2.72 4.75
CA LEU A 214 -0.27 3.76 4.51
C LEU A 214 0.26 4.33 5.83
N VAL A 215 -0.64 4.65 6.76
CA VAL A 215 -0.29 5.09 8.11
C VAL A 215 0.61 4.06 8.80
N GLU A 216 0.22 2.79 8.75
CA GLU A 216 0.99 1.68 9.32
C GLU A 216 2.40 1.62 8.73
N SER A 217 2.52 1.67 7.40
CA SER A 217 3.81 1.67 6.72
C SER A 217 4.71 2.82 7.19
N LEU A 218 4.16 4.03 7.37
CA LEU A 218 4.92 5.20 7.80
C LEU A 218 5.29 5.15 9.29
N ALA A 219 4.41 4.60 10.12
CA ALA A 219 4.58 4.46 11.56
C ALA A 219 5.55 3.33 11.95
N ILE A 220 5.64 2.27 11.14
CA ILE A 220 6.56 1.14 11.41
C ILE A 220 7.97 1.42 10.88
N ALA A 221 8.10 2.08 9.74
CA ALA A 221 9.40 2.35 9.13
C ALA A 221 10.17 3.45 9.87
N LYS A 222 11.34 3.09 10.43
CA LYS A 222 12.20 3.99 11.22
C LYS A 222 12.59 5.27 10.47
N ASP A 223 12.80 5.16 9.15
CA ASP A 223 13.14 6.30 8.29
C ASP A 223 11.99 7.28 8.05
N SER A 224 10.75 6.90 8.39
CA SER A 224 9.57 7.76 8.21
C SER A 224 8.86 8.23 9.46
N GLN A 225 8.99 7.53 10.58
CA GLN A 225 8.27 7.83 11.83
C GLN A 225 8.26 9.32 12.19
N LEU A 226 9.43 9.93 12.34
CA LEU A 226 9.55 11.27 12.90
C LEU A 226 9.06 12.36 11.93
N TRP A 227 9.44 12.27 10.65
CA TRP A 227 9.00 13.29 9.68
C TRP A 227 7.51 13.11 9.35
N ALA A 228 6.98 11.89 9.32
CA ALA A 228 5.55 11.68 9.06
C ALA A 228 4.69 12.30 10.17
N LEU A 229 5.13 12.22 11.44
CA LEU A 229 4.50 12.94 12.55
C LEU A 229 4.43 14.45 12.28
N ASP A 230 5.54 15.07 11.87
CA ASP A 230 5.57 16.50 11.49
C ASP A 230 4.68 16.83 10.30
N LYS A 231 4.50 15.88 9.40
CA LYS A 231 3.75 16.05 8.15
C LYS A 231 2.31 15.56 8.25
N GLY A 232 1.74 15.55 9.45
CA GLY A 232 0.30 15.39 9.66
C GLY A 232 -0.19 13.94 9.79
N LEU A 233 0.69 12.97 10.05
CA LEU A 233 0.30 11.57 10.26
C LEU A 233 -0.76 11.41 11.35
N LEU A 234 -0.64 12.13 12.46
CA LEU A 234 -1.62 12.07 13.57
C LEU A 234 -2.99 12.61 13.18
N LYS A 235 -3.04 13.67 12.35
CA LYS A 235 -4.31 14.22 11.83
C LYS A 235 -4.99 13.20 10.91
N LEU A 236 -4.20 12.51 10.07
CA LEU A 236 -4.71 11.44 9.22
C LEU A 236 -5.25 10.26 10.04
N ILE A 237 -4.53 9.83 11.09
CA ILE A 237 -5.00 8.80 12.03
C ILE A 237 -6.34 9.21 12.67
N ALA A 238 -6.42 10.43 13.21
CA ALA A 238 -7.64 10.93 13.84
C ALA A 238 -8.82 10.94 12.86
N ALA A 239 -8.64 11.43 11.64
CA ALA A 239 -9.68 11.45 10.62
C ALA A 239 -10.13 10.03 10.19
N ILE A 240 -9.21 9.07 10.05
CA ILE A 240 -9.56 7.67 9.79
C ILE A 240 -10.40 7.10 10.94
N LEU A 241 -9.98 7.33 12.19
CA LEU A 241 -10.70 6.88 13.37
C LEU A 241 -12.08 7.55 13.46
N GLU A 242 -12.18 8.85 13.20
CA GLU A 242 -13.44 9.60 13.18
C GLU A 242 -14.44 8.99 12.20
N GLY A 243 -14.01 8.77 10.95
CA GLY A 243 -14.82 8.14 9.90
C GLY A 243 -15.09 6.65 10.09
N SER A 244 -14.53 6.00 11.11
CA SER A 244 -14.69 4.56 11.35
C SER A 244 -15.76 4.22 12.38
N PRO A 245 -16.58 3.17 12.16
CA PRO A 245 -17.55 2.74 13.17
C PRO A 245 -16.83 2.12 14.37
N VAL A 246 -17.48 2.11 15.54
CA VAL A 246 -16.93 1.47 16.76
C VAL A 246 -16.86 -0.04 16.59
N LYS A 247 -17.91 -0.63 15.99
CA LYS A 247 -17.95 -2.03 15.58
C LYS A 247 -17.91 -2.08 14.06
N GLU A 248 -16.93 -2.78 13.51
CA GLU A 248 -16.85 -2.94 12.07
C GLU A 248 -18.06 -3.75 11.57
N PRO A 249 -18.67 -3.34 10.45
CA PRO A 249 -19.72 -4.12 9.83
C PRO A 249 -19.19 -5.50 9.45
N ASN A 250 -20.00 -6.54 9.65
CA ASN A 250 -19.75 -7.86 9.09
C ASN A 250 -19.96 -7.79 7.57
N LEU A 251 -18.95 -7.31 6.83
CA LEU A 251 -19.05 -7.06 5.40
C LEU A 251 -19.17 -8.37 4.57
N SER A 252 -18.73 -9.51 5.11
CA SER A 252 -18.99 -10.86 4.58
C SER A 252 -18.44 -11.95 5.51
N PRO A 253 -19.11 -13.11 5.68
CA PRO A 253 -18.56 -14.24 6.44
C PRO A 253 -17.24 -14.81 5.85
N ASN A 254 -17.00 -14.59 4.56
CA ASN A 254 -15.77 -15.03 3.87
C ASN A 254 -14.66 -13.98 3.91
N PHE A 255 -14.96 -12.76 4.35
CA PHE A 255 -13.99 -11.68 4.42
C PHE A 255 -13.51 -11.55 5.87
N LYS A 256 -12.38 -12.20 6.18
CA LYS A 256 -11.62 -11.98 7.41
C LYS A 256 -10.46 -11.04 7.07
N PRO A 257 -10.65 -9.70 7.11
CA PRO A 257 -9.55 -8.80 6.83
C PRO A 257 -8.45 -9.02 7.87
N ASP A 258 -7.19 -8.91 7.43
CA ASP A 258 -5.99 -9.02 8.29
C ASP A 258 -5.90 -7.93 9.38
N GLY A 259 -6.91 -7.07 9.46
CA GLY A 259 -7.16 -6.09 10.51
C GLY A 259 -8.29 -5.15 10.12
N SER A 260 -8.80 -4.37 11.07
CA SER A 260 -9.68 -3.24 10.78
C SER A 260 -8.90 -1.92 10.67
N PRO A 261 -9.45 -0.87 10.03
CA PRO A 261 -8.83 0.46 10.05
C PRO A 261 -8.52 0.95 11.48
N ASN A 262 -9.42 0.70 12.43
CA ASN A 262 -9.23 0.99 13.85
C ASN A 262 -8.03 0.23 14.44
N GLN A 263 -7.89 -1.06 14.12
CA GLN A 263 -6.78 -1.90 14.58
C GLN A 263 -5.44 -1.41 14.03
N SER A 264 -5.36 -1.11 12.73
CA SER A 264 -4.12 -0.62 12.11
C SER A 264 -3.72 0.74 12.67
N CYS A 265 -4.68 1.66 12.89
CA CYS A 265 -4.42 2.94 13.53
C CYS A 265 -3.93 2.76 14.99
N ALA A 266 -4.60 1.92 15.78
CA ALA A 266 -4.19 1.66 17.17
C ALA A 266 -2.80 1.01 17.24
N ALA A 267 -2.49 0.06 16.35
CA ALA A 267 -1.16 -0.53 16.25
C ALA A 267 -0.10 0.53 15.89
N SER A 268 -0.38 1.38 14.91
CA SER A 268 0.52 2.45 14.48
C SER A 268 0.84 3.41 15.61
N LEU A 269 -0.16 3.80 16.41
CA LEU A 269 0.04 4.63 17.60
C LEU A 269 0.93 3.96 18.64
N VAL A 270 0.74 2.67 18.89
CA VAL A 270 1.61 1.90 19.80
C VAL A 270 3.06 1.87 19.27
N PHE A 271 3.24 1.65 17.97
CA PHE A 271 4.56 1.62 17.33
C PHE A 271 5.31 2.94 17.42
N LEU A 272 4.61 4.05 17.21
CA LEU A 272 5.20 5.39 17.34
C LEU A 272 5.72 5.67 18.77
N LEU A 273 5.19 4.97 19.78
CA LEU A 273 5.59 5.11 21.18
C LEU A 273 6.67 4.11 21.64
N GLU A 274 7.15 3.24 20.74
CA GLU A 274 8.23 2.28 21.06
C GLU A 274 9.59 2.98 21.27
N THR A 275 9.78 4.16 20.68
CA THR A 275 11.02 4.94 20.82
C THR A 275 10.76 6.23 21.57
N GLU A 276 11.69 6.67 22.41
CA GLU A 276 11.55 7.95 23.14
C GLU A 276 11.41 9.14 22.18
N ALA A 277 12.16 9.13 21.07
CA ALA A 277 12.04 10.15 20.03
C ALA A 277 10.60 10.26 19.50
N GLY A 278 9.95 9.12 19.23
CA GLY A 278 8.55 9.10 18.80
C GLY A 278 7.57 9.56 19.88
N VAL A 279 7.81 9.22 21.15
CA VAL A 279 7.01 9.69 22.28
C VAL A 279 7.09 11.21 22.42
N GLU A 280 8.30 11.78 22.46
CA GLU A 280 8.48 13.24 22.56
C GLU A 280 7.83 13.95 21.37
N LYS A 281 7.98 13.38 20.17
CA LYS A 281 7.36 13.92 18.97
C LYS A 281 5.83 13.91 19.05
N MET A 282 5.23 12.82 19.52
CA MET A 282 3.78 12.76 19.74
C MET A 282 3.30 13.77 20.79
N ARG A 283 4.07 14.00 21.87
CA ARG A 283 3.75 15.02 22.88
C ARG A 283 3.81 16.43 22.30
N ALA A 284 4.84 16.74 21.51
CA ALA A 284 4.99 18.03 20.83
C ALA A 284 3.79 18.35 19.91
N HIS A 285 3.16 17.32 19.33
CA HIS A 285 1.95 17.44 18.51
C HIS A 285 0.63 17.34 19.31
N ASN A 286 0.69 17.38 20.66
CA ASN A 286 -0.46 17.25 21.56
C ASN A 286 -1.36 16.03 21.23
N ALA A 287 -0.74 14.90 20.89
CA ALA A 287 -1.45 13.73 20.35
C ALA A 287 -2.56 13.22 21.30
N LEU A 288 -2.33 13.28 22.62
CA LEU A 288 -3.29 12.76 23.60
C LEU A 288 -4.63 13.51 23.54
N SER A 289 -4.60 14.84 23.41
CA SER A 289 -5.81 15.65 23.29
C SER A 289 -6.58 15.31 22.02
N GLY A 290 -5.88 15.26 20.87
CA GLY A 290 -6.50 14.97 19.57
C GLY A 290 -7.05 13.55 19.45
N LEU A 291 -6.46 12.57 20.15
CA LEU A 291 -6.87 11.16 20.07
C LEU A 291 -7.90 10.75 21.13
N LYS A 292 -8.06 11.53 22.21
CA LYS A 292 -9.00 11.25 23.31
C LYS A 292 -10.45 11.02 22.84
N PRO A 293 -11.01 11.78 21.88
CA PRO A 293 -12.35 11.52 21.33
C PRO A 293 -12.49 10.12 20.71
N HIS A 294 -11.39 9.49 20.30
CA HIS A 294 -11.38 8.20 19.63
C HIS A 294 -11.02 7.03 20.57
N LYS A 295 -10.92 7.26 21.89
CA LYS A 295 -10.56 6.26 22.91
C LYS A 295 -11.34 4.95 22.78
N GLN A 296 -12.65 5.02 22.52
CA GLN A 296 -13.49 3.83 22.41
C GLN A 296 -13.09 2.96 21.20
N LYS A 297 -12.79 3.57 20.05
CA LYS A 297 -12.38 2.87 18.82
C LYS A 297 -10.99 2.25 18.97
N ILE A 298 -10.07 2.98 19.62
CA ILE A 298 -8.72 2.48 19.93
C ILE A 298 -8.78 1.27 20.88
N ASN A 299 -9.63 1.30 21.90
CA ASN A 299 -9.81 0.17 22.83
C ASN A 299 -10.60 -0.99 22.23
N GLY A 300 -11.44 -0.75 21.22
CA GLY A 300 -12.19 -1.78 20.51
C GLY A 300 -11.33 -2.59 19.54
N ALA A 301 -10.12 -2.13 19.20
CA ALA A 301 -9.16 -2.92 18.45
C ALA A 301 -8.74 -4.17 19.27
N PRO A 302 -8.39 -5.30 18.62
CA PRO A 302 -7.89 -6.53 19.28
C PRO A 302 -6.46 -6.38 19.86
N LEU A 303 -6.16 -5.18 20.37
CA LEU A 303 -4.94 -4.79 21.05
C LEU A 303 -5.37 -4.37 22.46
N ASN A 304 -5.62 -5.36 23.32
CA ASN A 304 -6.16 -5.17 24.67
C ASN A 304 -5.48 -4.01 25.40
N ARG A 305 -6.26 -3.04 25.89
CA ARG A 305 -5.78 -1.89 26.68
C ARG A 305 -4.83 -0.94 25.94
N SER A 306 -4.90 -0.85 24.60
CA SER A 306 -4.08 0.07 23.80
C SER A 306 -4.12 1.52 24.26
N TRP A 307 -5.30 2.04 24.62
CA TRP A 307 -5.40 3.42 25.10
C TRP A 307 -4.62 3.64 26.39
N ASN A 308 -4.73 2.72 27.35
CA ASN A 308 -4.01 2.84 28.63
C ASN A 308 -2.50 2.83 28.41
N TYR A 309 -2.00 2.01 27.49
CA TYR A 309 -0.59 2.03 27.09
C TYR A 309 -0.20 3.39 26.50
N ILE A 310 -0.98 3.88 25.53
CA ILE A 310 -0.74 5.17 24.87
C ILE A 310 -0.70 6.31 25.90
N GLU A 311 -1.73 6.40 26.73
CA GLU A 311 -1.87 7.42 27.77
C GLU A 311 -0.72 7.37 28.79
N THR A 312 -0.35 6.17 29.26
CA THR A 312 0.75 5.98 30.22
C THR A 312 2.09 6.43 29.63
N ARG A 313 2.41 6.02 28.39
CA ARG A 313 3.66 6.43 27.71
C ARG A 313 3.71 7.93 27.45
N MET A 314 2.58 8.51 27.02
CA MET A 314 2.46 9.95 26.78
C MET A 314 2.60 10.78 28.07
N GLN A 315 2.34 10.21 29.24
CA GLN A 315 2.58 10.84 30.55
C GLN A 315 4.03 10.72 31.07
N GLY A 316 4.96 10.14 30.29
CA GLY A 316 6.35 9.95 30.72
C GLY A 316 6.57 8.72 31.59
N LYS A 317 5.54 7.88 31.77
CA LYS A 317 5.64 6.66 32.56
C LYS A 317 6.10 5.49 31.69
N HIS A 318 6.82 4.57 32.30
CA HIS A 318 7.16 3.30 31.66
C HIS A 318 5.92 2.43 31.51
N ALA A 319 5.70 1.86 30.33
CA ALA A 319 4.65 0.87 30.08
C ALA A 319 5.24 -0.28 29.26
N ALA A 320 5.09 -1.51 29.74
CA ALA A 320 5.65 -2.67 29.06
C ALA A 320 4.80 -3.06 27.84
N LEU A 321 5.43 -3.06 26.66
CA LEU A 321 4.81 -3.47 25.40
C LEU A 321 4.35 -4.94 25.41
N GLY A 322 5.01 -5.79 26.20
CA GLY A 322 4.68 -7.22 26.36
C GLY A 322 3.26 -7.50 26.86
N ALA A 323 2.56 -6.50 27.39
CA ALA A 323 1.14 -6.60 27.73
C ALA A 323 0.21 -6.69 26.51
N LEU A 324 0.70 -6.36 25.30
CA LEU A 324 -0.08 -6.39 24.06
C LEU A 324 0.13 -7.72 23.32
N ARG A 325 -0.85 -8.63 23.46
CA ARG A 325 -0.86 -10.01 22.91
C ARG A 325 -0.50 -10.15 21.41
N TYR A 326 -0.62 -9.08 20.64
CA TYR A 326 -0.49 -9.16 19.18
C TYR A 326 0.84 -8.65 18.62
N VAL A 327 1.67 -7.96 19.42
CA VAL A 327 2.88 -7.26 18.95
C VAL A 327 3.85 -8.18 18.19
N GLY A 328 3.93 -9.47 18.55
CA GLY A 328 4.79 -10.45 17.84
C GLY A 328 4.50 -10.58 16.34
N ARG A 329 3.21 -10.56 15.94
CA ARG A 329 2.81 -10.61 14.52
C ARG A 329 3.26 -9.36 13.77
N TRP A 330 3.39 -8.23 14.46
CA TRP A 330 3.81 -6.95 13.89
C TRP A 330 5.33 -6.75 13.94
N LYS A 331 6.03 -7.35 14.90
CA LYS A 331 7.52 -7.38 14.92
C LYS A 331 8.09 -8.22 13.78
N LEU A 332 7.39 -9.26 13.33
CA LEU A 332 7.66 -9.92 12.05
C LEU A 332 7.55 -8.95 10.85
N LYS A 333 6.77 -7.87 10.95
CA LYS A 333 6.70 -6.78 9.94
C LYS A 333 7.86 -5.78 10.02
N GLN A 334 8.53 -5.66 11.18
CA GLN A 334 9.62 -4.70 11.40
C GLN A 334 10.98 -5.15 10.82
N SER A 335 11.11 -6.39 10.37
CA SER A 335 12.42 -6.95 10.01
C SER A 335 13.01 -6.50 8.67
N GLY A 336 12.55 -5.36 8.14
CA GLY A 336 13.39 -4.49 7.33
C GLY A 336 12.92 -4.19 5.92
N ASP A 337 11.85 -4.81 5.42
CA ASP A 337 11.47 -4.70 3.99
C ASP A 337 9.96 -4.46 3.74
N GLY A 338 9.18 -4.07 4.76
CA GLY A 338 7.73 -3.80 4.64
C GLY A 338 6.88 -5.07 4.57
N TYR A 339 5.58 -4.99 4.90
CA TYR A 339 4.63 -6.09 4.72
C TYR A 339 4.17 -6.16 3.26
N VAL A 340 5.11 -6.55 2.41
CA VAL A 340 4.81 -6.70 1.00
C VAL A 340 4.00 -7.98 0.82
N VAL A 341 2.76 -7.87 0.33
CA VAL A 341 1.78 -8.98 0.27
C VAL A 341 2.36 -10.20 -0.44
N LEU A 342 3.23 -9.99 -1.43
CA LEU A 342 3.98 -11.03 -2.11
C LEU A 342 5.42 -11.05 -1.62
N PRO A 343 5.89 -12.20 -1.08
CA PRO A 343 7.25 -12.30 -0.59
C PRO A 343 8.27 -12.17 -1.72
N VAL A 344 9.50 -11.83 -1.37
CA VAL A 344 10.62 -11.96 -2.32
C VAL A 344 11.03 -13.42 -2.37
N VAL A 345 11.00 -14.01 -3.56
CA VAL A 345 11.38 -15.41 -3.82
C VAL A 345 12.61 -15.47 -4.72
N CYS A 346 13.26 -16.63 -4.77
CA CYS A 346 14.41 -16.84 -5.62
C CYS A 346 13.97 -16.99 -7.09
N SER A 347 14.60 -16.24 -8.00
CA SER A 347 14.32 -16.28 -9.44
C SER A 347 14.83 -17.56 -10.12
N TRP A 348 15.67 -18.36 -9.45
CA TRP A 348 16.14 -19.61 -10.02
C TRP A 348 15.00 -20.66 -10.01
N LYS A 349 14.70 -21.23 -11.19
CA LYS A 349 13.55 -22.13 -11.42
C LYS A 349 13.53 -23.35 -10.51
N LEU A 350 14.69 -23.97 -10.32
CA LEU A 350 14.87 -25.15 -9.45
C LEU A 350 15.19 -24.80 -8.00
N CYS A 351 15.09 -23.53 -7.60
CA CYS A 351 15.42 -23.15 -6.24
C CYS A 351 14.30 -23.52 -5.28
N THR A 352 14.67 -24.33 -4.30
CA THR A 352 13.83 -24.81 -3.20
C THR A 352 13.93 -23.93 -1.95
N ALA A 353 14.72 -22.85 -1.99
CA ALA A 353 14.78 -21.91 -0.88
C ALA A 353 13.43 -21.22 -0.72
N GLY A 354 12.94 -21.20 0.52
CA GLY A 354 11.77 -20.42 0.91
C GLY A 354 12.01 -18.91 0.75
N PRO A 355 10.98 -18.08 0.97
CA PRO A 355 11.03 -16.64 0.76
C PRO A 355 12.10 -15.92 1.63
N GLU A 356 12.49 -14.71 1.21
CA GLU A 356 13.34 -13.85 2.05
C GLU A 356 12.67 -13.60 3.40
N THR A 357 13.50 -13.56 4.45
CA THR A 357 13.09 -13.22 5.81
C THR A 357 14.00 -12.14 6.38
N ALA A 358 13.61 -11.61 7.54
CA ALA A 358 14.42 -10.78 8.43
C ALA A 358 15.94 -11.01 8.37
N GLY A 359 16.32 -12.27 8.61
CA GLY A 359 17.72 -12.69 8.77
C GLY A 359 18.30 -13.36 7.52
N LYS A 360 17.48 -13.62 6.49
CA LYS A 360 17.91 -14.33 5.28
C LYS A 360 17.45 -13.57 4.04
N LYS A 361 18.36 -12.82 3.43
CA LYS A 361 18.14 -12.10 2.18
C LYS A 361 18.87 -12.77 1.03
N PHE A 362 18.28 -12.76 -0.16
CA PHE A 362 18.93 -13.25 -1.36
C PHE A 362 19.97 -12.24 -1.86
N GLY A 363 20.96 -12.74 -2.60
CA GLY A 363 21.84 -11.90 -3.40
C GLY A 363 21.07 -11.31 -4.57
N LYS A 364 21.41 -10.08 -4.95
CA LYS A 364 20.94 -9.51 -6.22
C LYS A 364 21.85 -10.03 -7.33
N CYS A 365 21.28 -10.34 -8.49
CA CYS A 365 22.04 -10.62 -9.70
C CYS A 365 22.99 -9.46 -10.02
N ALA A 366 24.26 -9.75 -10.23
CA ALA A 366 25.24 -8.71 -10.56
C ALA A 366 24.89 -7.95 -11.85
N LEU A 367 24.30 -8.65 -12.84
CA LEU A 367 23.96 -8.09 -14.14
C LEU A 367 22.67 -7.29 -14.10
N CYS A 368 21.54 -7.92 -13.75
CA CYS A 368 20.25 -7.23 -13.83
C CYS A 368 19.91 -6.44 -12.55
N GLN A 369 20.58 -6.69 -11.42
CA GLN A 369 20.33 -6.08 -10.10
C GLN A 369 18.90 -6.25 -9.55
N VAL A 370 18.11 -7.14 -10.17
CA VAL A 370 16.68 -7.34 -9.89
C VAL A 370 16.44 -8.78 -9.47
N SER A 371 16.85 -9.75 -10.29
CA SER A 371 16.72 -11.17 -9.99
C SER A 371 17.42 -11.50 -8.66
N ARG A 372 16.73 -12.28 -7.84
CA ARG A 372 17.14 -12.62 -6.48
C ARG A 372 17.60 -14.07 -6.47
N TYR A 373 18.87 -14.30 -6.18
CA TYR A 373 19.46 -15.63 -6.15
C TYR A 373 19.88 -15.99 -4.74
N CYS A 374 19.75 -17.26 -4.36
CA CYS A 374 20.40 -17.73 -3.15
C CYS A 374 21.89 -17.39 -3.25
N ARG A 375 22.43 -16.79 -2.17
CA ARG A 375 23.88 -16.69 -2.04
C ARG A 375 24.37 -18.13 -1.92
N LEU A 376 25.18 -18.57 -2.88
CA LEU A 376 25.89 -19.85 -2.81
C LEU A 376 26.83 -19.85 -1.61
#